data_AF-A0A498R4N6-F1
#
_entry.id   AF-A0A498R4N6-F1
#
_cell.length_a   1.000
_cell.length_b   1.000
_cell.length_c   1.000
_cell.angle_alpha   90.00
_cell.angle_beta   90.00
_cell.angle_gamma   90.00
#
_symmetry.space_group_name_H-M   'P 1'
#
loop_
_entity.id
_entity.type
_entity.pdbx_description
1 polymer ?
#
loop_
_entity_poly.entity_id
_entity_poly.type
_entity_poly.pdbx_seq_one_letter_code
_entity_poly.pdbx_strand_id
1 'polypeptide(L)'
;MSNKKVLGICASGHENGNSSILLNELLRPLREKGHDIEIVNLGRLNILPCTGCFGCLSGPQAAGNCVLQDDLEFIKTKIREADAIAVSAPSYCLSAPSRLRAVMERISRWALNEMAQSEKKKYGAAVSVAGGTFSLLRTPLSLFLTLCHCEVVGQFTMGNAFNKGEVLLLPSKLKQVAKLGASLAASLEQDQCIKSAVGQCEDRLICTNCFADTFQIQKDGRLVCPVCRMELKRQDEEYHSVGFSRFTHEGARLYAGGIKSNALKGMLAGDEIGKRLENYLNHDILPDKDFVLEMESAGEAVPWNNEALEILDALAPGDVREFIKRVIEKKALQAGLHCITRDVLLTMDQGREVS
;
A
#
# COMPACT_ATOMS: atom_id res chain seq x y z
N MET A 1 22.02 13.60 -21.28
CA MET A 1 20.92 12.82 -20.67
C MET A 1 20.19 13.72 -19.70
N SER A 2 18.85 13.69 -19.68
CA SER A 2 18.07 14.43 -18.68
C SER A 2 18.36 13.83 -17.30
N ASN A 3 18.67 14.68 -16.33
CA ASN A 3 18.96 14.24 -14.98
C ASN A 3 17.66 13.72 -14.31
N LYS A 4 17.64 12.45 -13.91
CA LYS A 4 16.48 11.80 -13.29
C LYS A 4 16.57 11.94 -11.77
N LYS A 5 15.43 12.15 -11.11
CA LYS A 5 15.33 12.21 -9.65
C LYS A 5 15.27 10.82 -9.05
N VAL A 6 16.17 10.51 -8.12
CA VAL A 6 16.27 9.23 -7.44
C VAL A 6 16.09 9.46 -5.94
N LEU A 7 15.10 8.80 -5.35
CA LEU A 7 14.85 8.86 -3.92
C LEU A 7 15.44 7.62 -3.23
N GLY A 8 16.44 7.83 -2.38
CA GLY A 8 16.93 6.85 -1.42
C GLY A 8 16.14 6.94 -0.12
N ILE A 9 15.57 5.83 0.36
CA ILE A 9 14.85 5.76 1.64
C ILE A 9 15.59 4.81 2.57
N CYS A 10 16.16 5.34 3.65
CA CYS A 10 16.75 4.53 4.72
C CYS A 10 15.76 4.39 5.87
N ALA A 11 15.33 3.16 6.16
CA ALA A 11 14.39 2.86 7.25
C ALA A 11 15.09 2.53 8.59
N SER A 12 16.41 2.68 8.68
CA SER A 12 17.19 2.42 9.88
C SER A 12 17.19 3.60 10.84
N GLY A 13 17.07 3.35 12.14
CA GLY A 13 17.32 4.36 13.17
C GLY A 13 18.81 4.71 13.35
N HIS A 14 19.71 3.81 12.94
CA HIS A 14 21.15 4.04 13.05
C HIS A 14 21.69 4.85 11.88
N GLU A 15 22.25 6.01 12.18
CA GLU A 15 23.05 6.78 11.24
C GLU A 15 24.34 6.05 10.89
N ASN A 16 24.70 6.05 9.60
CA ASN A 16 25.90 5.41 9.08
C ASN A 16 26.01 3.91 9.48
N GLY A 17 24.87 3.24 9.66
CA GLY A 17 24.80 1.81 9.93
C GLY A 17 24.72 0.96 8.68
N ASN A 18 24.57 -0.36 8.87
CA ASN A 18 24.55 -1.36 7.79
C ASN A 18 23.59 -1.00 6.65
N SER A 19 22.34 -0.64 6.97
CA SER A 19 21.34 -0.27 5.96
C SER A 19 21.71 1.01 5.19
N SER A 20 22.32 2.00 5.86
CA SER A 20 22.78 3.22 5.21
C SER A 20 23.95 2.92 4.26
N ILE A 21 24.88 2.05 4.66
CA ILE A 21 25.99 1.61 3.80
C ILE A 21 25.46 0.86 2.58
N LEU A 22 24.55 -0.10 2.75
CA LEU A 22 23.95 -0.82 1.63
C LEU A 22 23.19 0.12 0.68
N LEU A 23 22.42 1.07 1.21
CA LEU A 23 21.71 2.05 0.40
C LEU A 23 22.68 2.91 -0.42
N ASN A 24 23.78 3.36 0.19
CA ASN A 24 24.81 4.13 -0.51
C ASN A 24 25.48 3.33 -1.63
N GLU A 25 25.77 2.03 -1.42
CA GLU A 25 26.31 1.16 -2.47
C GLU A 25 25.30 0.89 -3.58
N LEU A 26 24.01 0.75 -3.25
CA LEU A 26 22.94 0.60 -4.23
C LEU A 26 22.82 1.86 -5.11
N LEU A 27 22.99 3.04 -4.51
CA LEU A 27 22.88 4.33 -5.17
C LEU A 27 24.16 4.76 -5.91
N ARG A 28 25.31 4.13 -5.62
CA ARG A 28 26.62 4.50 -6.19
C ARG A 28 26.61 4.53 -7.73
N PRO A 29 26.12 3.50 -8.45
CA PRO A 29 26.09 3.53 -9.91
C PRO A 29 25.19 4.63 -10.47
N LEU A 30 24.07 4.95 -9.79
CA LEU A 30 23.18 6.03 -10.21
C LEU A 30 23.88 7.39 -10.09
N ARG A 31 24.70 7.58 -9.04
CA ARG A 31 25.50 8.79 -8.83
C ARG A 31 26.58 8.94 -9.90
N GLU A 32 27.26 7.85 -10.21
CA GLU A 32 28.33 7.81 -11.24
C GLU A 32 27.77 8.15 -12.63
N LYS A 33 26.49 7.84 -12.90
CA LYS A 33 25.78 8.25 -14.11
C LYS A 33 25.19 9.67 -14.07
N GLY A 34 25.42 10.40 -12.97
CA GLY A 34 25.01 11.80 -12.82
C GLY A 34 23.54 12.02 -12.49
N HIS A 35 22.83 11.02 -11.96
CA HIS A 35 21.45 11.19 -11.50
C HIS A 35 21.37 12.06 -10.22
N ASP A 36 20.26 12.76 -10.04
CA ASP A 36 19.96 13.59 -8.87
C ASP A 36 19.46 12.69 -7.73
N ILE A 37 20.27 12.54 -6.69
CA ILE A 37 20.00 11.60 -5.60
C ILE A 37 19.71 12.38 -4.33
N GLU A 38 18.49 12.17 -3.80
CA GLU A 38 18.10 12.61 -2.47
C GLU A 38 17.96 11.39 -1.55
N ILE A 39 18.54 11.46 -0.34
CA ILE A 39 18.40 10.40 0.67
C ILE A 39 17.56 10.92 1.83
N VAL A 40 16.45 10.23 2.12
CA VAL A 40 15.62 10.45 3.28
C VAL A 40 15.82 9.33 4.29
N ASN A 41 16.10 9.69 5.54
CA ASN A 41 16.18 8.74 6.64
C ASN A 41 14.91 8.77 7.49
N LEU A 42 14.09 7.71 7.40
CA LEU A 42 12.85 7.58 8.19
C LEU A 42 13.13 7.56 9.70
N GLY A 43 14.34 7.17 10.12
CA GLY A 43 14.75 7.22 11.51
C GLY A 43 14.76 8.62 12.12
N ARG A 44 14.81 9.66 11.29
CA ARG A 44 14.82 11.08 11.69
C ARG A 44 13.45 11.76 11.56
N LEU A 45 12.44 11.04 11.08
CA LEU A 45 11.10 11.59 10.86
C LEU A 45 10.15 11.15 11.97
N ASN A 46 9.22 12.04 12.30
CA ASN A 46 8.06 11.73 13.11
C ASN A 46 6.96 11.16 12.21
N ILE A 47 6.75 9.85 12.29
CA ILE A 47 5.69 9.14 11.58
C ILE A 47 4.86 8.38 12.61
N LEU A 48 3.64 8.84 12.82
CA LEU A 48 2.65 8.21 13.68
C LEU A 48 2.11 6.92 13.05
N PRO A 49 1.80 5.88 13.86
CA PRO A 49 1.14 4.67 13.38
C PRO A 49 -0.26 4.98 12.84
N CYS A 50 -0.76 4.12 11.97
CA CYS A 50 -2.15 4.22 11.52
C CYS A 50 -3.10 3.95 12.69
N THR A 51 -4.10 4.81 12.90
CA THR A 51 -5.12 4.63 13.94
C THR A 51 -6.35 3.86 13.46
N GLY A 52 -6.42 3.51 12.18
CA GLY A 52 -7.61 2.86 11.61
C GLY A 52 -8.85 3.75 11.59
N CYS A 53 -8.70 5.07 11.72
CA CYS A 53 -9.84 6.01 11.76
C CYS A 53 -10.63 6.14 10.44
N PHE A 54 -10.16 5.53 9.35
CA PHE A 54 -10.75 5.59 8.01
C PHE A 54 -10.95 6.99 7.41
N GLY A 55 -10.38 8.05 8.00
CA GLY A 55 -10.47 9.41 7.45
C GLY A 55 -9.89 9.57 6.04
N CYS A 56 -8.97 8.69 5.62
CA CYS A 56 -8.47 8.67 4.24
C CYS A 56 -9.43 7.99 3.23
N LEU A 57 -10.50 7.33 3.69
CA LEU A 57 -11.53 6.69 2.86
C LEU A 57 -12.79 7.55 2.68
N SER A 58 -13.04 8.51 3.57
CA SER A 58 -14.32 9.22 3.69
C SER A 58 -14.10 10.72 3.93
N GLY A 59 -15.13 11.53 3.64
CA GLY A 59 -15.08 12.98 3.85
C GLY A 59 -14.11 13.71 2.89
N PRO A 60 -13.70 14.96 3.22
CA PRO A 60 -12.87 15.80 2.35
C PRO A 60 -11.50 15.19 2.00
N GLN A 61 -11.06 14.17 2.73
CA GLN A 61 -9.77 13.51 2.60
C GLN A 61 -9.84 12.15 1.87
N ALA A 62 -11.01 11.75 1.35
CA ALA A 62 -11.29 10.45 0.70
C ALA A 62 -10.37 10.08 -0.49
N ALA A 63 -9.61 11.05 -1.01
CA ALA A 63 -8.58 10.84 -2.02
C ALA A 63 -7.30 10.16 -1.49
N GLY A 64 -7.23 9.84 -0.18
CA GLY A 64 -6.04 9.23 0.44
C GLY A 64 -5.18 10.23 1.22
N ASN A 65 -5.73 11.39 1.57
CA ASN A 65 -5.04 12.33 2.45
C ASN A 65 -5.20 11.86 3.89
N CYS A 66 -4.10 11.81 4.64
CA CYS A 66 -4.16 11.38 6.04
C CYS A 66 -4.58 12.57 6.91
N VAL A 67 -5.48 12.34 7.87
CA VAL A 67 -5.90 13.38 8.84
C VAL A 67 -4.83 13.65 9.90
N LEU A 68 -3.94 12.69 10.15
CA LEU A 68 -2.83 12.83 11.08
C LEU A 68 -1.76 13.76 10.50
N GLN A 69 -1.40 14.79 11.26
CA GLN A 69 -0.42 15.80 10.89
C GLN A 69 0.98 15.42 11.38
N ASP A 70 1.83 14.96 10.47
CA ASP A 70 3.22 14.61 10.71
C ASP A 70 4.02 14.53 9.39
N ASP A 71 5.21 13.94 9.40
CA ASP A 71 6.13 13.96 8.25
C ASP A 71 5.69 13.06 7.07
N LEU A 72 4.50 12.45 7.11
CA LEU A 72 4.03 11.58 6.02
C LEU A 72 3.88 12.31 4.68
N GLU A 73 3.35 13.54 4.68
CA GLU A 73 3.17 14.30 3.44
C GLU A 73 4.49 14.72 2.80
N PHE A 74 5.52 14.96 3.62
CA PHE A 74 6.89 15.15 3.11
C PHE A 74 7.35 13.92 2.32
N ILE A 75 7.19 12.72 2.88
CA ILE A 75 7.52 11.47 2.20
C ILE A 75 6.71 11.27 0.91
N LYS A 76 5.39 11.51 0.95
CA LYS A 76 4.53 11.40 -0.24
C LYS A 76 5.01 12.31 -1.37
N THR A 77 5.34 13.56 -1.07
CA THR A 77 5.88 14.52 -2.05
C THR A 77 7.17 14.02 -2.69
N LYS A 78 8.12 13.52 -1.89
CA LYS A 78 9.36 12.94 -2.43
C LYS A 78 9.10 11.73 -3.33
N ILE A 79 8.16 10.86 -2.94
CA ILE A 79 7.75 9.70 -3.76
C ILE A 79 7.15 10.13 -5.09
N ARG A 80 6.29 11.17 -5.12
CA ARG A 80 5.68 11.69 -6.36
C ARG A 80 6.73 12.18 -7.34
N GLU A 81 7.67 12.97 -6.85
CA GLU A 81 8.69 13.62 -7.68
C GLU A 81 9.70 12.62 -8.28
N ALA A 82 10.04 11.56 -7.55
CA ALA A 82 11.06 10.60 -7.95
C ALA A 82 10.74 9.88 -9.28
N ASP A 83 11.77 9.56 -10.06
CA ASP A 83 11.72 8.65 -11.21
C ASP A 83 12.14 7.23 -10.81
N ALA A 84 12.96 7.10 -9.76
CA ALA A 84 13.28 5.83 -9.13
C ALA A 84 13.34 5.91 -7.61
N ILE A 85 13.11 4.77 -6.97
CA ILE A 85 13.17 4.63 -5.51
C ILE A 85 14.09 3.48 -5.13
N ALA A 86 15.07 3.78 -4.29
CA ALA A 86 15.94 2.80 -3.65
C ALA A 86 15.59 2.76 -2.16
N VAL A 87 15.18 1.61 -1.63
CA VAL A 87 14.82 1.48 -0.20
C VAL A 87 15.78 0.55 0.53
N SER A 88 16.18 0.92 1.74
CA SER A 88 16.90 0.04 2.64
C SER A 88 16.29 -0.06 4.02
N ALA A 89 16.28 -1.27 4.58
CA ALA A 89 15.75 -1.52 5.92
C ALA A 89 16.54 -2.59 6.69
N PRO A 90 16.72 -2.44 8.01
CA PRO A 90 17.13 -3.53 8.88
C PRO A 90 15.96 -4.47 9.19
N SER A 91 16.27 -5.74 9.46
CA SER A 91 15.32 -6.76 9.88
C SER A 91 15.09 -6.71 11.38
N TYR A 92 13.86 -6.38 11.79
CA TYR A 92 13.42 -6.45 13.18
C TYR A 92 12.25 -7.42 13.27
N CYS A 93 12.38 -8.44 14.14
CA CYS A 93 11.41 -9.53 14.24
C CYS A 93 11.08 -10.16 12.86
N LEU A 94 12.12 -10.42 12.07
CA LEU A 94 12.03 -10.95 10.70
C LEU A 94 11.34 -10.03 9.69
N SER A 95 10.91 -8.82 10.05
CA SER A 95 10.11 -7.93 9.20
C SER A 95 10.63 -6.49 9.15
N ALA A 96 9.94 -5.65 8.36
CA ALA A 96 10.26 -4.25 8.19
C ALA A 96 10.14 -3.48 9.52
N PRO A 97 10.97 -2.44 9.74
CA PRO A 97 10.87 -1.58 10.91
C PRO A 97 9.51 -0.90 11.03
N SER A 98 9.07 -0.62 12.26
CA SER A 98 7.77 -0.02 12.57
C SER A 98 7.51 1.29 11.81
N ARG A 99 8.51 2.17 11.66
CA ARG A 99 8.36 3.42 10.90
C ARG A 99 8.05 3.20 9.42
N LEU A 100 8.74 2.24 8.77
CA LEU A 100 8.45 1.90 7.38
C LEU A 100 7.05 1.29 7.26
N ARG A 101 6.65 0.46 8.23
CA ARG A 101 5.29 -0.08 8.29
C ARG A 101 4.23 1.02 8.47
N ALA A 102 4.45 1.97 9.36
CA ALA A 102 3.53 3.10 9.57
C ALA A 102 3.36 3.94 8.29
N VAL A 103 4.46 4.20 7.55
CA VAL A 103 4.37 4.80 6.21
C VAL A 103 3.51 3.94 5.30
N MET A 104 3.82 2.64 5.14
CA MET A 104 3.07 1.74 4.25
C MET A 104 1.58 1.68 4.56
N GLU A 105 1.21 1.58 5.84
CA GLU A 105 -0.18 1.52 6.31
C GLU A 105 -0.94 2.79 5.92
N ARG A 106 -0.33 3.96 6.13
CA ARG A 106 -0.98 5.26 5.91
C ARG A 106 -0.94 5.73 4.46
N ILE A 107 0.05 5.32 3.66
CA ILE A 107 0.08 5.64 2.22
C ILE A 107 -0.76 4.68 1.38
N SER A 108 -1.20 3.54 1.92
CA SER A 108 -1.88 2.49 1.15
C SER A 108 -3.06 3.00 0.31
N ARG A 109 -3.90 3.85 0.90
CA ARG A 109 -5.07 4.42 0.21
C ARG A 109 -4.67 5.44 -0.85
N TRP A 110 -3.74 6.33 -0.51
CA TRP A 110 -3.17 7.30 -1.42
C TRP A 110 -2.51 6.62 -2.63
N ALA A 111 -1.73 5.57 -2.39
CA ALA A 111 -1.07 4.78 -3.41
C ALA A 111 -2.07 4.20 -4.41
N LEU A 112 -3.21 3.67 -3.94
CA LEU A 112 -4.22 3.11 -4.83
C LEU A 112 -4.98 4.16 -5.65
N ASN A 113 -5.19 5.34 -5.09
CA ASN A 113 -5.94 6.41 -5.76
C ASN A 113 -5.07 7.24 -6.70
N GLU A 114 -3.84 7.53 -6.32
CA GLU A 114 -2.98 8.47 -7.04
C GLU A 114 -1.85 7.71 -7.73
N MET A 115 -1.03 6.97 -6.97
CA MET A 115 0.17 6.35 -7.52
C MET A 115 -0.16 5.28 -8.56
N ALA A 116 -1.13 4.41 -8.31
CA ALA A 116 -1.52 3.34 -9.22
C ALA A 116 -2.23 3.84 -10.51
N GLN A 117 -2.67 5.10 -10.51
CA GLN A 117 -3.23 5.77 -11.69
C GLN A 117 -2.21 6.64 -12.41
N SER A 118 -1.00 6.78 -11.87
CA SER A 118 0.04 7.58 -12.49
C SER A 118 0.51 6.92 -13.78
N GLU A 119 0.57 7.68 -14.87
CA GLU A 119 1.23 7.23 -16.11
C GLU A 119 2.76 7.33 -15.99
N LYS A 120 3.26 8.00 -14.94
CA LYS A 120 4.68 8.10 -14.66
C LYS A 120 5.19 6.77 -14.11
N LYS A 121 5.79 5.97 -14.98
CA LYS A 121 6.55 4.79 -14.59
C LYS A 121 7.68 5.16 -13.63
N LYS A 122 7.89 4.30 -12.63
CA LYS A 122 9.00 4.40 -11.68
C LYS A 122 9.70 3.05 -11.59
N TYR A 123 11.00 3.08 -11.32
CA TYR A 123 11.78 1.86 -11.08
C TYR A 123 12.21 1.76 -9.62
N GLY A 124 12.15 0.56 -9.05
CA GLY A 124 12.39 0.35 -7.63
C GLY A 124 13.41 -0.74 -7.34
N ALA A 125 14.33 -0.51 -6.41
CA ALA A 125 15.21 -1.57 -5.89
C ALA A 125 15.27 -1.53 -4.36
N ALA A 126 15.45 -2.69 -3.72
CA ALA A 126 15.52 -2.79 -2.27
C ALA A 126 16.77 -3.54 -1.78
N VAL A 127 17.33 -3.08 -0.66
CA VAL A 127 18.44 -3.75 0.03
C VAL A 127 18.13 -3.86 1.52
N SER A 128 18.26 -5.05 2.10
CA SER A 128 17.97 -5.27 3.52
C SER A 128 19.12 -5.90 4.27
N VAL A 129 19.11 -5.76 5.59
CA VAL A 129 20.12 -6.32 6.49
C VAL A 129 19.42 -7.18 7.53
N ALA A 130 19.92 -8.39 7.77
CA ALA A 130 19.45 -9.28 8.82
C ALA A 130 20.63 -9.75 9.69
N GLY A 131 20.39 -9.91 10.99
CA GLY A 131 21.37 -10.48 11.91
C GLY A 131 21.63 -11.97 11.68
N GLY A 132 20.66 -12.69 11.11
CA GLY A 132 20.77 -14.10 10.76
C GLY A 132 20.66 -14.36 9.25
N THR A 133 20.49 -15.62 8.88
CA THR A 133 20.37 -16.09 7.49
C THR A 133 18.93 -16.07 6.95
N PHE A 134 17.94 -15.90 7.84
CA PHE A 134 16.53 -15.87 7.49
C PHE A 134 15.89 -14.51 7.79
N SER A 135 14.98 -14.09 6.91
CA SER A 135 14.31 -12.80 6.97
C SER A 135 13.11 -12.79 6.04
N LEU A 136 12.00 -12.16 6.44
CA LEU A 136 10.81 -11.97 5.61
C LEU A 136 10.78 -10.59 4.94
N LEU A 137 11.89 -9.83 4.92
CA LEU A 137 11.90 -8.43 4.49
C LEU A 137 11.67 -8.20 2.99
N ARG A 138 11.93 -9.20 2.14
CA ARG A 138 11.72 -9.06 0.69
C ARG A 138 10.26 -8.79 0.35
N THR A 139 9.34 -9.34 1.15
CA THR A 139 7.89 -9.16 1.03
C THR A 139 7.46 -7.71 1.34
N PRO A 140 7.68 -7.14 2.54
CA PRO A 140 7.28 -5.77 2.85
C PRO A 140 8.05 -4.72 2.02
N LEU A 141 9.31 -4.96 1.62
CA LEU A 141 10.05 -4.02 0.79
C LEU A 141 9.55 -3.98 -0.65
N SER A 142 9.23 -5.14 -1.25
CA SER A 142 8.55 -5.12 -2.55
C SER A 142 7.18 -4.49 -2.46
N LEU A 143 6.40 -4.81 -1.42
CA LEU A 143 5.10 -4.19 -1.19
C LEU A 143 5.24 -2.66 -1.12
N PHE A 144 6.20 -2.14 -0.36
CA PHE A 144 6.44 -0.70 -0.26
C PHE A 144 6.78 -0.08 -1.64
N LEU A 145 7.72 -0.67 -2.38
CA LEU A 145 8.07 -0.19 -3.71
C LEU A 145 6.87 -0.21 -4.66
N THR A 146 6.06 -1.26 -4.61
CA THR A 146 4.88 -1.34 -5.49
C THR A 146 3.76 -0.39 -5.07
N LEU A 147 3.60 -0.09 -3.77
CA LEU A 147 2.73 1.01 -3.31
C LEU A 147 3.22 2.37 -3.85
N CYS A 148 4.53 2.53 -4.05
CA CYS A 148 5.09 3.72 -4.69
C CYS A 148 5.02 3.70 -6.22
N HIS A 149 4.26 2.76 -6.81
CA HIS A 149 4.13 2.55 -8.25
C HIS A 149 5.47 2.24 -8.96
N CYS A 150 6.37 1.53 -8.28
CA CYS A 150 7.60 1.06 -8.88
C CYS A 150 7.43 -0.31 -9.56
N GLU A 151 7.95 -0.44 -10.77
CA GLU A 151 8.39 -1.72 -11.30
C GLU A 151 9.66 -2.15 -10.55
N VAL A 152 9.58 -3.28 -9.85
CA VAL A 152 10.69 -3.74 -8.99
C VAL A 152 11.79 -4.35 -9.84
N VAL A 153 12.94 -3.70 -9.88
CA VAL A 153 14.16 -4.12 -10.58
C VAL A 153 14.78 -5.33 -9.90
N GLY A 154 14.85 -5.32 -8.58
CA GLY A 154 15.43 -6.43 -7.82
C GLY A 154 15.57 -6.13 -6.33
N GLN A 155 15.96 -7.15 -5.58
CA GLN A 155 16.15 -7.05 -4.13
C GLN A 155 17.33 -7.87 -3.63
N PHE A 156 18.02 -7.37 -2.62
CA PHE A 156 19.13 -8.07 -1.98
C PHE A 156 19.01 -8.06 -0.45
N THR A 157 19.34 -9.17 0.20
CA THR A 157 19.34 -9.27 1.67
C THR A 157 20.72 -9.69 2.15
N MET A 158 21.35 -8.83 2.94
CA MET A 158 22.59 -9.13 3.64
C MET A 158 22.26 -9.81 4.97
N GLY A 159 22.45 -11.13 5.04
CA GLY A 159 22.40 -11.87 6.31
C GLY A 159 23.70 -11.77 7.10
N ASN A 160 23.65 -12.21 8.36
CA ASN A 160 24.78 -12.29 9.28
C ASN A 160 25.50 -10.94 9.49
N ALA A 161 24.74 -9.85 9.59
CA ALA A 161 25.27 -8.51 9.85
C ALA A 161 24.47 -7.84 10.96
N PHE A 162 24.87 -8.09 12.20
CA PHE A 162 24.28 -7.57 13.43
C PHE A 162 24.92 -6.24 13.85
N ASN A 163 26.25 -6.18 13.90
CA ASN A 163 26.97 -5.01 14.41
C ASN A 163 27.02 -3.87 13.38
N LYS A 164 27.07 -2.64 13.87
CA LYS A 164 27.18 -1.45 13.01
C LYS A 164 28.44 -1.53 12.15
N GLY A 165 28.29 -1.44 10.83
CA GLY A 165 29.38 -1.47 9.86
C GLY A 165 29.81 -2.88 9.43
N GLU A 166 29.24 -3.95 9.99
CA GLU A 166 29.63 -5.34 9.72
C GLU A 166 29.48 -5.72 8.24
N VAL A 167 28.58 -5.06 7.51
CA VAL A 167 28.43 -5.27 6.05
C VAL A 167 29.69 -4.93 5.24
N LEU A 168 30.59 -4.10 5.78
CA LEU A 168 31.87 -3.75 5.15
C LEU A 168 32.86 -4.93 5.13
N LEU A 169 32.65 -5.95 5.98
CA LEU A 169 33.47 -7.17 5.98
C LEU A 169 33.20 -8.05 4.74
N LEU A 170 32.14 -7.76 3.98
CA LEU A 170 31.71 -8.56 2.83
C LEU A 170 31.71 -7.73 1.53
N PRO A 171 32.88 -7.24 1.06
CA PRO A 171 32.97 -6.38 -0.12
C PRO A 171 32.47 -7.07 -1.41
N SER A 172 32.55 -8.40 -1.49
CA SER A 172 31.96 -9.16 -2.61
C SER A 172 30.44 -9.00 -2.69
N LYS A 173 29.75 -8.99 -1.56
CA LYS A 173 28.31 -8.75 -1.48
C LYS A 173 27.97 -7.27 -1.71
N LEU A 174 28.80 -6.34 -1.26
CA LEU A 174 28.63 -4.91 -1.61
C LEU A 174 28.76 -4.67 -3.12
N LYS A 175 29.68 -5.36 -3.81
CA LYS A 175 29.75 -5.34 -5.28
C LYS A 175 28.48 -5.90 -5.93
N GLN A 176 27.83 -6.90 -5.34
CA GLN A 176 26.52 -7.37 -5.81
C GLN A 176 25.44 -6.30 -5.63
N VAL A 177 25.43 -5.59 -4.50
CA VAL A 177 24.53 -4.46 -4.27
C VAL A 177 24.75 -3.34 -5.30
N ALA A 178 26.01 -3.03 -5.63
CA ALA A 178 26.31 -2.09 -6.71
C ALA A 178 25.83 -2.61 -8.09
N LYS A 179 25.93 -3.91 -8.38
CA LYS A 179 25.35 -4.49 -9.61
C LYS A 179 23.82 -4.33 -9.67
N LEU A 180 23.13 -4.50 -8.54
CA LEU A 180 21.70 -4.21 -8.45
C LEU A 180 21.41 -2.73 -8.75
N GLY A 181 22.25 -1.82 -8.24
CA GLY A 181 22.20 -0.39 -8.54
C GLY A 181 22.41 -0.09 -10.03
N ALA A 182 23.31 -0.81 -10.68
CA ALA A 182 23.55 -0.68 -12.12
C ALA A 182 22.34 -1.13 -12.95
N SER A 183 21.64 -2.19 -12.54
CA SER A 183 20.36 -2.59 -13.16
C SER A 183 19.29 -1.52 -13.01
N LEU A 184 19.20 -0.87 -11.84
CA LEU A 184 18.26 0.23 -11.61
C LEU A 184 18.60 1.44 -12.47
N ALA A 185 19.88 1.80 -12.56
CA ALA A 185 20.35 2.89 -13.41
C ALA A 185 20.05 2.61 -14.89
N ALA A 186 20.32 1.40 -15.37
CA ALA A 186 20.01 1.01 -16.74
C ALA A 186 18.50 1.01 -17.02
N SER A 187 17.67 0.64 -16.04
CA SER A 187 16.21 0.69 -16.18
C SER A 187 15.69 2.11 -16.38
N LEU A 188 16.27 3.08 -15.63
CA LEU A 188 15.94 4.50 -15.77
C LEU A 188 16.34 5.09 -17.13
N GLU A 189 17.51 4.71 -17.63
CA GLU A 189 18.04 5.25 -18.89
C GLU A 189 17.31 4.70 -20.13
N GLN A 190 16.93 3.43 -20.08
CA GLN A 190 16.24 2.73 -21.17
C GLN A 190 14.72 2.87 -21.10
N ASP A 191 14.21 3.44 -20.01
CA ASP A 191 12.79 3.49 -19.67
C ASP A 191 12.08 2.13 -19.80
N GLN A 192 12.75 1.10 -19.29
CA GLN A 192 12.29 -0.28 -19.25
C GLN A 192 12.77 -0.96 -17.97
N CYS A 193 11.93 -1.73 -17.28
CA CYS A 193 12.38 -2.45 -16.09
C CYS A 193 13.31 -3.61 -16.46
N ILE A 194 14.61 -3.44 -16.22
CA ILE A 194 15.63 -4.47 -16.40
C ILE A 194 15.78 -5.24 -15.10
N LYS A 195 15.20 -6.46 -15.05
CA LYS A 195 15.27 -7.32 -13.87
C LYS A 195 16.72 -7.67 -13.54
N SER A 196 17.14 -7.39 -12.32
CA SER A 196 18.50 -7.72 -11.87
C SER A 196 18.64 -9.23 -11.66
N ALA A 197 19.74 -9.80 -12.13
CA ALA A 197 20.15 -11.15 -11.75
C ALA A 197 20.59 -11.22 -10.27
N VAL A 198 20.90 -10.08 -9.64
CA VAL A 198 21.26 -10.02 -8.22
C VAL A 198 20.02 -10.28 -7.37
N GLY A 199 20.05 -11.37 -6.61
CA GLY A 199 18.95 -11.75 -5.73
C GLY A 199 18.01 -12.82 -6.28
N GLN A 200 18.38 -13.48 -7.39
CA GLN A 200 17.99 -14.86 -7.64
C GLN A 200 18.72 -15.72 -6.60
N CYS A 201 18.02 -16.11 -5.53
CA CYS A 201 18.58 -17.02 -4.53
C CYS A 201 18.59 -18.41 -5.16
N GLU A 202 19.75 -19.02 -5.33
CA GLU A 202 19.87 -20.38 -5.89
C GLU A 202 19.17 -21.43 -5.00
N ASP A 203 18.98 -21.13 -3.72
CA ASP A 203 18.41 -22.03 -2.71
C ASP A 203 16.95 -21.75 -2.32
N ARG A 204 16.32 -20.70 -2.89
CA ARG A 204 14.95 -20.30 -2.50
C ARG A 204 14.10 -19.92 -3.69
N LEU A 205 12.84 -20.34 -3.63
CA LEU A 205 11.83 -19.91 -4.59
C LEU A 205 11.48 -18.44 -4.36
N ILE A 206 11.53 -17.64 -5.42
CA ILE A 206 11.19 -16.22 -5.41
C ILE A 206 10.21 -15.87 -6.53
N CYS A 207 9.39 -14.85 -6.31
CA CYS A 207 8.50 -14.34 -7.34
C CYS A 207 9.31 -13.53 -8.37
N THR A 208 9.31 -13.93 -9.63
CA THR A 208 10.06 -13.23 -10.70
C THR A 208 9.53 -11.82 -11.00
N ASN A 209 8.30 -11.51 -10.59
CA ASN A 209 7.71 -10.18 -10.78
C ASN A 209 8.15 -9.19 -9.68
N CYS A 210 7.87 -9.50 -8.42
CA CYS A 210 8.08 -8.58 -7.29
C CYS A 210 9.23 -8.99 -6.36
N PHE A 211 9.88 -10.14 -6.59
CA PHE A 211 11.00 -10.66 -5.81
C PHE A 211 10.71 -11.04 -4.35
N ALA A 212 9.42 -11.13 -3.97
CA ALA A 212 9.02 -11.74 -2.69
C ALA A 212 9.40 -13.23 -2.66
N ASP A 213 9.78 -13.71 -1.48
CA ASP A 213 10.25 -15.08 -1.20
C ASP A 213 9.30 -15.85 -0.26
N THR A 214 8.13 -15.28 0.01
CA THR A 214 7.03 -15.93 0.74
C THR A 214 5.92 -16.27 -0.25
N PHE A 215 5.39 -17.50 -0.23
CA PHE A 215 4.25 -17.91 -1.07
C PHE A 215 3.10 -18.44 -0.23
N GLN A 216 1.88 -18.07 -0.61
CA GLN A 216 0.68 -18.71 -0.11
C GLN A 216 0.44 -19.99 -0.91
N ILE A 217 0.26 -21.10 -0.20
CA ILE A 217 -0.14 -22.38 -0.79
C ILE A 217 -1.67 -22.44 -0.70
N GLN A 218 -2.35 -22.37 -1.84
CA GLN A 218 -3.80 -22.50 -1.92
C GLN A 218 -4.20 -23.97 -1.71
N LYS A 219 -5.47 -24.20 -1.34
CA LYS A 219 -6.01 -25.57 -1.13
C LYS A 219 -5.91 -26.45 -2.38
N ASP A 220 -5.90 -25.84 -3.56
CA ASP A 220 -5.71 -26.49 -4.87
C ASP A 220 -4.23 -26.65 -5.27
N GLY A 221 -3.29 -26.36 -4.37
CA GLY A 221 -1.85 -26.53 -4.57
C GLY A 221 -1.17 -25.35 -5.26
N ARG A 222 -1.90 -24.31 -5.68
CA ARG A 222 -1.29 -23.15 -6.35
C ARG A 222 -0.42 -22.34 -5.40
N LEU A 223 0.72 -21.88 -5.90
CA LEU A 223 1.65 -21.00 -5.22
C LEU A 223 1.37 -19.55 -5.62
N VAL A 224 0.85 -18.74 -4.70
CA VAL A 224 0.47 -17.36 -4.97
C VAL A 224 1.35 -16.41 -4.17
N CYS A 225 1.97 -15.44 -4.86
CA CYS A 225 2.75 -14.41 -4.21
C CYS A 225 1.84 -13.49 -3.38
N PRO A 226 2.07 -13.30 -2.06
CA PRO A 226 1.23 -12.48 -1.20
C PRO A 226 1.36 -10.97 -1.49
N VAL A 227 2.43 -10.57 -2.20
CA VAL A 227 2.64 -9.17 -2.58
C VAL A 227 1.86 -8.87 -3.85
N CYS A 228 2.30 -9.39 -5.00
CA CYS A 228 1.71 -9.01 -6.28
C CYS A 228 0.53 -9.89 -6.71
N ARG A 229 0.24 -11.01 -6.03
CA ARG A 229 -0.77 -12.02 -6.44
C ARG A 229 -0.47 -12.80 -7.71
N MET A 230 0.73 -12.68 -8.27
CA MET A 230 1.18 -13.58 -9.34
C MET A 230 1.22 -15.02 -8.82
N GLU A 231 0.73 -15.93 -9.65
CA GLU A 231 0.84 -17.37 -9.43
C GLU A 231 2.18 -17.85 -9.98
N LEU A 232 2.85 -18.75 -9.27
CA LEU A 232 4.00 -19.48 -9.81
C LEU A 232 3.56 -20.85 -10.30
N LYS A 233 3.80 -21.12 -11.58
CA LYS A 233 3.65 -22.44 -12.17
C LYS A 233 5.01 -23.00 -12.52
N ARG A 234 5.19 -24.30 -12.29
CA ARG A 234 6.38 -25.03 -12.73
C ARG A 234 6.17 -25.52 -14.15
N GLN A 235 7.10 -25.22 -15.03
CA GLN A 235 7.14 -25.70 -16.41
C GLN A 235 8.60 -25.99 -16.77
N ASP A 236 8.87 -27.15 -17.38
CA ASP A 236 10.21 -27.54 -17.83
C ASP A 236 11.30 -27.40 -16.74
N GLU A 237 10.98 -27.85 -15.53
CA GLU A 237 11.80 -27.75 -14.31
C GLU A 237 12.00 -26.34 -13.72
N GLU A 238 11.64 -25.29 -14.43
CA GLU A 238 11.70 -23.91 -13.97
C GLU A 238 10.35 -23.39 -13.45
N TYR A 239 10.39 -22.35 -12.62
CA TYR A 239 9.17 -21.67 -12.15
C TYR A 239 8.99 -20.34 -12.88
N HIS A 240 7.81 -20.13 -13.44
CA HIS A 240 7.44 -18.88 -14.10
C HIS A 240 6.21 -18.25 -13.45
N SER A 241 6.21 -16.92 -13.41
CA SER A 241 5.06 -16.16 -12.94
C SER A 241 3.98 -16.06 -14.02
N VAL A 242 2.77 -16.45 -13.68
CA VAL A 242 1.59 -16.33 -14.54
C VAL A 242 0.45 -15.60 -13.81
N GLY A 243 -0.45 -15.03 -14.59
CA GLY A 243 -1.63 -14.36 -14.07
C GLY A 243 -1.44 -12.87 -13.83
N PHE A 244 -2.05 -12.36 -12.76
CA PHE A 244 -2.38 -10.96 -12.62
C PHE A 244 -1.67 -10.30 -11.43
N SER A 245 -1.08 -9.12 -11.68
CA SER A 245 -0.52 -8.28 -10.62
C SER A 245 -1.57 -7.35 -10.03
N ARG A 246 -1.82 -7.41 -8.72
CA ARG A 246 -2.79 -6.52 -8.04
C ARG A 246 -2.43 -5.03 -8.09
N PHE A 247 -1.24 -4.68 -8.59
CA PHE A 247 -0.73 -3.32 -8.66
C PHE A 247 -0.66 -2.76 -10.09
N THR A 248 -1.19 -3.49 -11.07
CA THR A 248 -1.53 -2.89 -12.36
C THR A 248 -2.69 -1.91 -12.16
N HIS A 249 -2.91 -1.03 -13.14
CA HIS A 249 -4.04 -0.11 -13.14
C HIS A 249 -5.39 -0.85 -12.99
N GLU A 250 -5.58 -1.96 -13.72
CA GLU A 250 -6.75 -2.82 -13.57
C GLU A 250 -6.83 -3.48 -12.17
N GLY A 251 -5.70 -3.93 -11.63
CA GLY A 251 -5.64 -4.56 -10.30
C GLY A 251 -5.96 -3.61 -9.16
N ALA A 252 -5.46 -2.39 -9.25
CA ALA A 252 -5.78 -1.34 -8.30
C ALA A 252 -7.27 -0.97 -8.35
N ARG A 253 -7.86 -0.86 -9.55
CA ARG A 253 -9.30 -0.60 -9.73
C ARG A 253 -10.18 -1.68 -9.10
N LEU A 254 -9.92 -2.95 -9.41
CA LEU A 254 -10.67 -4.08 -8.84
C LEU A 254 -10.53 -4.14 -7.32
N TYR A 255 -9.32 -3.95 -6.79
CA TYR A 255 -9.06 -3.97 -5.36
C TYR A 255 -9.75 -2.81 -4.63
N ALA A 256 -9.65 -1.59 -5.18
CA ALA A 256 -10.32 -0.41 -4.62
C ALA A 256 -11.85 -0.54 -4.66
N GLY A 257 -12.41 -1.10 -5.75
CA GLY A 257 -13.83 -1.41 -5.86
C GLY A 257 -14.31 -2.38 -4.77
N GLY A 258 -13.55 -3.44 -4.51
CA GLY A 258 -13.84 -4.40 -3.44
C GLY A 258 -13.84 -3.76 -2.04
N ILE A 259 -12.84 -2.92 -1.73
CA ILE A 259 -12.79 -2.19 -0.44
C ILE A 259 -14.00 -1.27 -0.30
N LYS A 260 -14.29 -0.45 -1.32
CA LYS A 260 -15.44 0.46 -1.30
C LYS A 260 -16.75 -0.30 -1.08
N SER A 261 -16.95 -1.40 -1.81
CA SER A 261 -18.13 -2.25 -1.66
C SER A 261 -18.26 -2.80 -0.24
N ASN A 262 -17.17 -3.30 0.35
CA ASN A 262 -17.19 -3.85 1.72
C ASN A 262 -17.43 -2.77 2.78
N ALA A 263 -16.78 -1.62 2.67
CA ALA A 263 -16.99 -0.50 3.59
C ALA A 263 -18.46 -0.04 3.57
N LEU A 264 -19.03 0.08 2.37
CA LEU A 264 -20.44 0.44 2.19
C LEU A 264 -21.39 -0.60 2.78
N LYS A 265 -21.14 -1.91 2.56
CA LYS A 265 -21.95 -2.97 3.19
C LYS A 265 -21.93 -2.85 4.70
N GLY A 266 -20.77 -2.55 5.29
CA GLY A 266 -20.66 -2.26 6.72
C GLY A 266 -21.50 -1.06 7.16
N MET A 267 -21.49 0.03 6.39
CA MET A 267 -22.31 1.22 6.67
C MET A 267 -23.82 0.90 6.61
N LEU A 268 -24.27 0.15 5.60
CA LEU A 268 -25.67 -0.26 5.45
C LEU A 268 -26.16 -1.20 6.56
N ALA A 269 -25.23 -1.94 7.17
CA ALA A 269 -25.46 -2.84 8.30
C ALA A 269 -25.22 -2.16 9.67
N GLY A 270 -24.99 -0.84 9.70
CA GLY A 270 -24.54 -0.11 10.90
C GLY A 270 -25.42 -0.34 12.14
N ASP A 271 -26.75 -0.29 12.00
CA ASP A 271 -27.69 -0.48 13.11
C ASP A 271 -27.56 -1.87 13.74
N GLU A 272 -27.51 -2.91 12.91
CA GLU A 272 -27.36 -4.29 13.37
C GLU A 272 -25.98 -4.52 13.99
N ILE A 273 -24.92 -3.95 13.40
CA ILE A 273 -23.57 -4.00 13.97
C ILE A 273 -23.57 -3.37 15.37
N GLY A 274 -24.18 -2.19 15.52
CA GLY A 274 -24.29 -1.50 16.81
C GLY A 274 -24.99 -2.35 17.87
N LYS A 275 -26.18 -2.90 17.53
CA LYS A 275 -26.94 -3.79 18.41
C LYS A 275 -26.15 -5.03 18.84
N ARG A 276 -25.48 -5.71 17.89
CA ARG A 276 -24.65 -6.89 18.21
C ARG A 276 -23.45 -6.53 19.08
N LEU A 277 -22.81 -5.40 18.80
CA LEU A 277 -21.65 -4.94 19.56
C LEU A 277 -22.02 -4.58 21.00
N GLU A 278 -23.13 -3.89 21.21
CA GLU A 278 -23.63 -3.57 22.56
C GLU A 278 -23.92 -4.84 23.36
N ASN A 279 -24.65 -5.80 22.77
CA ASN A 279 -24.94 -7.08 23.42
C ASN A 279 -23.67 -7.87 23.77
N TYR A 280 -22.69 -7.88 22.87
CA TYR A 280 -21.41 -8.53 23.13
C TYR A 280 -20.65 -7.85 24.27
N LEU A 281 -20.52 -6.51 24.26
CA LEU A 281 -19.74 -5.78 25.26
C LEU A 281 -20.40 -5.75 26.64
N ASN A 282 -21.73 -5.64 26.70
CA ASN A 282 -22.46 -5.49 27.97
C ASN A 282 -22.90 -6.82 28.57
N HIS A 283 -23.08 -7.86 27.73
CA HIS A 283 -23.69 -9.11 28.16
C HIS A 283 -22.90 -10.37 27.74
N ASP A 284 -21.77 -10.22 27.03
CA ASP A 284 -20.95 -11.33 26.48
C ASP A 284 -21.77 -12.30 25.61
N ILE A 285 -22.77 -11.77 24.89
CA ILE A 285 -23.65 -12.54 24.01
C ILE A 285 -23.08 -12.51 22.59
N LEU A 286 -22.69 -13.69 22.10
CA LEU A 286 -22.36 -13.90 20.69
C LEU A 286 -23.65 -14.13 19.87
N PRO A 287 -23.81 -13.51 18.67
CA PRO A 287 -24.96 -13.75 17.82
C PRO A 287 -24.98 -15.20 17.27
N ASP A 288 -26.14 -15.87 17.37
CA ASP A 288 -26.30 -17.27 16.96
C ASP A 288 -26.42 -17.49 15.44
N LYS A 289 -26.61 -16.42 14.66
CA LYS A 289 -26.83 -16.48 13.22
C LYS A 289 -26.09 -15.38 12.48
N ASP A 290 -25.66 -15.73 11.27
CA ASP A 290 -25.10 -14.78 10.32
C ASP A 290 -26.14 -13.71 9.96
N PHE A 291 -25.67 -12.47 9.85
CA PHE A 291 -26.47 -11.40 9.29
C PHE A 291 -26.30 -11.40 7.77
N VAL A 292 -27.39 -11.60 7.04
CA VAL A 292 -27.42 -11.41 5.59
C VAL A 292 -27.93 -10.01 5.33
N LEU A 293 -27.06 -9.14 4.82
CA LEU A 293 -27.50 -7.84 4.31
C LEU A 293 -28.30 -8.10 3.03
N GLU A 294 -29.62 -8.09 3.13
CA GLU A 294 -30.47 -8.14 1.96
C GLU A 294 -30.22 -6.87 1.14
N MET A 295 -29.62 -7.06 -0.04
CA MET A 295 -29.57 -6.03 -1.07
C MET A 295 -30.97 -5.98 -1.71
N GLU A 296 -31.97 -5.55 -0.94
CA GLU A 296 -33.35 -5.48 -1.44
C GLU A 296 -33.40 -4.63 -2.72
N SER A 297 -34.12 -5.15 -3.71
CA SER A 297 -34.51 -4.44 -4.91
C SER A 297 -35.24 -3.15 -4.54
N ALA A 298 -34.76 -2.02 -5.05
CA ALA A 298 -35.43 -0.71 -5.12
C ALA A 298 -36.72 -0.59 -4.26
N GLY A 299 -36.56 -0.30 -2.96
CA GLY A 299 -37.66 0.20 -2.14
C GLY A 299 -38.17 1.56 -2.65
N GLU A 300 -39.26 2.07 -2.05
CA GLU A 300 -39.78 3.41 -2.37
C GLU A 300 -38.67 4.46 -2.29
N ALA A 301 -38.31 5.03 -3.44
CA ALA A 301 -37.30 6.07 -3.49
C ALA A 301 -37.83 7.33 -2.80
N VAL A 302 -37.12 7.82 -1.79
CA VAL A 302 -37.43 9.10 -1.16
C VAL A 302 -37.06 10.21 -2.16
N PRO A 303 -37.97 11.11 -2.55
CA PRO A 303 -37.66 12.18 -3.48
C PRO A 303 -36.58 13.12 -2.92
N TRP A 304 -35.71 13.61 -3.81
CA TRP A 304 -34.64 14.54 -3.48
C TRP A 304 -34.94 15.92 -4.09
N ASN A 305 -34.61 16.99 -3.38
CA ASN A 305 -34.61 18.32 -3.97
C ASN A 305 -33.29 18.60 -4.74
N ASN A 306 -33.30 19.59 -5.63
CA ASN A 306 -32.16 19.89 -6.49
C ASN A 306 -30.90 20.28 -5.69
N GLU A 307 -31.04 21.04 -4.61
CA GLU A 307 -29.91 21.44 -3.76
C GLU A 307 -29.25 20.24 -3.05
N ALA A 308 -30.04 19.26 -2.58
CA ALA A 308 -29.50 18.04 -1.98
C ALA A 308 -28.80 17.17 -3.02
N LEU A 309 -29.30 17.13 -4.26
CA LEU A 309 -28.63 16.42 -5.36
C LEU A 309 -27.31 17.07 -5.73
N GLU A 310 -27.21 18.40 -5.77
CA GLU A 310 -25.97 19.12 -6.02
C GLU A 310 -24.93 18.87 -4.92
N ILE A 311 -25.36 18.82 -3.66
CA ILE A 311 -24.49 18.47 -2.53
C ILE A 311 -24.06 17.01 -2.61
N LEU A 312 -24.96 16.09 -2.92
CA LEU A 312 -24.62 14.68 -3.13
C LEU A 312 -23.59 14.52 -4.26
N ASP A 313 -23.76 15.26 -5.37
CA ASP A 313 -22.83 15.25 -6.49
C ASP A 313 -21.44 15.82 -6.12
N ALA A 314 -21.40 16.83 -5.26
CA ALA A 314 -20.15 17.35 -4.71
C ALA A 314 -19.48 16.39 -3.70
N LEU A 315 -20.27 15.64 -2.92
CA LEU A 315 -19.79 14.72 -1.88
C LEU A 315 -19.33 13.36 -2.44
N ALA A 316 -19.98 12.87 -3.51
CA ALA A 316 -19.81 11.50 -3.98
C ALA A 316 -19.91 11.36 -5.51
N PRO A 317 -18.89 11.77 -6.28
CA PRO A 317 -18.91 11.62 -7.72
C PRO A 317 -18.75 10.15 -8.17
N GLY A 318 -19.42 9.79 -9.28
CA GLY A 318 -19.27 8.52 -10.00
C GLY A 318 -20.02 7.33 -9.39
N ASP A 319 -19.44 6.13 -9.50
CA ASP A 319 -20.09 4.84 -9.21
C ASP A 319 -20.55 4.63 -7.75
N VAL A 320 -20.15 5.50 -6.84
CA VAL A 320 -20.50 5.43 -5.41
C VAL A 320 -21.72 6.29 -5.08
N ARG A 321 -22.11 7.22 -5.97
CA ARG A 321 -23.25 8.14 -5.80
C ARG A 321 -24.54 7.38 -5.52
N GLU A 322 -24.88 6.43 -6.39
CA GLU A 322 -26.13 5.67 -6.30
C GLU A 322 -26.21 4.85 -5.01
N PHE A 323 -25.06 4.42 -4.49
CA PHE A 323 -24.98 3.69 -3.23
C PHE A 323 -25.11 4.60 -2.00
N ILE A 324 -24.44 5.74 -1.98
CA ILE A 324 -24.57 6.74 -0.90
C ILE A 324 -26.00 7.27 -0.86
N LYS A 325 -26.58 7.54 -2.04
CA LYS A 325 -27.98 7.90 -2.20
C LYS A 325 -28.91 6.88 -1.52
N ARG A 326 -28.70 5.58 -1.76
CA ARG A 326 -29.46 4.49 -1.11
C ARG A 326 -29.26 4.43 0.41
N VAL A 327 -28.05 4.67 0.91
CA VAL A 327 -27.80 4.72 2.37
C VAL A 327 -28.63 5.85 3.00
N ILE A 328 -28.65 7.01 2.35
CA ILE A 328 -29.37 8.19 2.84
C ILE A 328 -30.88 7.99 2.72
N GLU A 329 -31.38 7.44 1.62
CA GLU A 329 -32.79 7.09 1.44
C GLU A 329 -33.26 6.09 2.49
N LYS A 330 -32.45 5.04 2.77
CA LYS A 330 -32.76 4.08 3.83
C LYS A 330 -32.85 4.75 5.20
N LYS A 331 -31.88 5.59 5.55
CA LYS A 331 -31.89 6.35 6.81
C LYS A 331 -33.06 7.34 6.88
N ALA A 332 -33.40 7.97 5.77
CA ALA A 332 -34.53 8.91 5.68
C ALA A 332 -35.86 8.19 5.91
N LEU A 333 -36.06 7.03 5.28
CA LEU A 333 -37.23 6.17 5.51
C LEU A 333 -37.32 5.71 6.97
N GLN A 334 -36.20 5.26 7.56
CA GLN A 334 -36.15 4.87 8.97
C GLN A 334 -36.48 6.04 9.92
N ALA A 335 -36.12 7.27 9.54
CA ALA A 335 -36.45 8.48 10.28
C ALA A 335 -37.85 9.06 9.95
N GLY A 336 -38.66 8.38 9.12
CA GLY A 336 -39.99 8.84 8.73
C GLY A 336 -40.00 10.07 7.82
N LEU A 337 -38.91 10.34 7.12
CA LEU A 337 -38.78 11.50 6.22
C LEU A 337 -39.32 11.18 4.82
N HIS A 338 -40.10 12.11 4.27
CA HIS A 338 -40.74 11.95 2.96
C HIS A 338 -40.02 12.69 1.82
N CYS A 339 -38.97 13.46 2.11
CA CYS A 339 -38.16 14.17 1.13
C CYS A 339 -36.77 14.46 1.70
N ILE A 340 -35.73 14.31 0.88
CA ILE A 340 -34.35 14.63 1.25
C ILE A 340 -34.03 16.05 0.75
N THR A 341 -33.87 16.96 1.70
CA THR A 341 -33.48 18.36 1.48
C THR A 341 -32.03 18.60 1.87
N ARG A 342 -31.48 19.76 1.50
CA ARG A 342 -30.13 20.21 1.89
C ARG A 342 -29.90 20.09 3.40
N ASP A 343 -30.85 20.55 4.21
CA ASP A 343 -30.70 20.54 5.67
C ASP A 343 -30.74 19.12 6.25
N VAL A 344 -31.61 18.25 5.71
CA VAL A 344 -31.67 16.81 6.07
C VAL A 344 -30.36 16.11 5.72
N LEU A 345 -29.83 16.39 4.53
CA LEU A 345 -28.58 15.80 4.07
C LEU A 345 -27.40 16.23 4.96
N LEU A 346 -27.35 17.51 5.34
CA LEU A 346 -26.29 18.07 6.19
C LEU A 346 -26.38 17.63 7.65
N THR A 347 -27.58 17.38 8.19
CA THR A 347 -27.73 16.82 9.55
C THR A 347 -27.35 15.35 9.61
N MET A 348 -27.66 14.58 8.57
CA MET A 348 -27.29 13.16 8.47
C MET A 348 -25.77 12.94 8.31
N ASP A 349 -25.04 13.88 7.72
CA ASP A 349 -23.57 13.84 7.59
C ASP A 349 -22.85 14.15 8.93
N GLN A 350 -23.50 14.89 9.84
CA GLN A 350 -22.91 15.31 11.11
C GLN A 350 -23.14 14.34 12.29
N GLY A 351 -23.79 13.19 12.07
CA GLY A 351 -24.03 12.21 13.13
C GLY A 351 -24.86 12.73 14.31
N ARG A 352 -25.66 13.78 14.10
CA ARG A 352 -26.62 14.25 15.09
C ARG A 352 -27.95 13.55 14.85
N GLU A 353 -28.33 12.69 15.79
CA GLU A 353 -29.71 12.23 15.93
C GLU A 353 -30.64 13.45 15.90
N VAL A 354 -31.56 13.47 14.94
CA VAL A 354 -32.65 14.44 14.93
C VAL A 354 -33.71 13.87 15.87
N SER A 355 -33.92 14.59 16.97
CA SER A 355 -34.88 14.34 18.05
C SER A 355 -36.32 14.21 17.59
#